data_AF-A0A1B0D1G9-F1
#
_entry.id   AF-A0A1B0D1G9-F1
#
_cell.length_a   1.000
_cell.length_b   1.000
_cell.length_c   1.000
_cell.angle_alpha   90.00
_cell.angle_beta   90.00
_cell.angle_gamma   90.00
#
_symmetry.space_group_name_H-M   'P 1'
#
loop_
_entity.id
_entity.type
_entity.pdbx_description
1 polymer ?
#
loop_
_entity_poly.entity_id
_entity_poly.type
_entity_poly.pdbx_seq_one_letter_code
_entity_poly.pdbx_strand_id
1 'polypeptide(L)'
;MGSMGILSFSINGKPYNVPASEISVDTSLNTFIRNRANLTGTKFMCLEGGCGVCIVVLKGIHPSDKREDYMGYGYHPIQERLANLNGTQCGYCSPGMVMNMYGLLEHKGGKVTMDEVENSFGSNICRCTGYRPILDAFKSLATDADEKLVALCRDIEDLPKKCPKTGLKCEGRCHPPEKKFFKGSESKEWHKVLNLQDIFTVFQKSGDKKYMLVAGNTAHGVYRRDPNIEVFIDVNSVDELRKHSIGETLELGGNVNLTEMMEILEKAASTKPEFEYCRVLIRHIDVVASVPVRNTGTIAGNLSIKHANIEFPSDIFLILEAVGAKLTIVDGSGKTIVVSLVDYLKIDMNKKIILKVTLPAFDPSRIFMRSFKVV
;
A
#
# COMPACT_ATOMS: atom_id res chain seq x y z
N MET A 1 -23.84 19.12 -17.87
CA MET A 1 -23.90 19.35 -16.42
C MET A 1 -23.49 18.05 -15.74
N GLY A 2 -22.25 17.94 -15.27
CA GLY A 2 -21.76 16.72 -14.62
C GLY A 2 -22.41 16.59 -13.25
N SER A 3 -23.00 15.43 -12.95
CA SER A 3 -23.56 15.16 -11.62
C SER A 3 -22.50 15.41 -10.55
N MET A 4 -22.85 16.15 -9.49
CA MET A 4 -22.03 16.25 -8.29
C MET A 4 -21.89 14.84 -7.71
N GLY A 5 -20.74 14.20 -7.95
CA GLY A 5 -20.50 12.82 -7.53
C GLY A 5 -20.65 12.66 -6.02
N ILE A 6 -21.18 11.53 -5.58
CA ILE A 6 -21.23 11.15 -4.17
C ILE A 6 -20.07 10.20 -3.88
N LEU A 7 -19.23 10.56 -2.92
CA LEU A 7 -18.21 9.69 -2.37
C LEU A 7 -18.87 8.75 -1.36
N SER A 8 -18.87 7.45 -1.68
CA SER A 8 -19.48 6.41 -0.86
C SER A 8 -18.44 5.41 -0.38
N PHE A 9 -18.37 5.18 0.93
CA PHE A 9 -17.52 4.19 1.57
C PHE A 9 -18.09 3.84 2.95
N SER A 10 -17.49 2.89 3.66
CA SER A 10 -17.86 2.56 5.03
C SER A 10 -16.67 2.71 5.98
N ILE A 11 -16.95 3.11 7.22
CA ILE A 11 -15.99 3.06 8.33
C ILE A 11 -16.62 2.20 9.42
N ASN A 12 -15.94 1.11 9.81
CA ASN A 12 -16.42 0.16 10.81
C ASN A 12 -17.87 -0.32 10.53
N GLY A 13 -18.16 -0.63 9.26
CA GLY A 13 -19.48 -1.07 8.81
C GLY A 13 -20.54 0.04 8.66
N LYS A 14 -20.30 1.25 9.20
CA LYS A 14 -21.20 2.40 9.03
C LYS A 14 -20.99 3.04 7.65
N PRO A 15 -22.01 3.15 6.80
CA PRO A 15 -21.88 3.80 5.49
C PRO A 15 -21.78 5.32 5.63
N TYR A 16 -20.96 5.92 4.78
CA TYR A 16 -20.79 7.36 4.61
C TYR A 16 -20.99 7.70 3.13
N ASN A 17 -21.98 8.56 2.86
CA ASN A 17 -22.27 9.11 1.53
C ASN A 17 -22.05 10.62 1.60
N VAL A 18 -20.99 11.09 0.98
CA VAL A 18 -20.51 12.47 1.09
C VAL A 18 -20.60 13.14 -0.27
N PRO A 19 -21.38 14.22 -0.44
CA PRO A 19 -21.35 15.00 -1.66
C PRO A 19 -19.93 15.52 -1.92
N ALA A 20 -19.42 15.35 -3.15
CA ALA A 20 -18.06 15.79 -3.50
C ALA A 20 -17.84 17.29 -3.30
N SER A 21 -18.90 18.09 -3.41
CA SER A 21 -18.89 19.53 -3.15
C SER A 21 -18.60 19.90 -1.70
N GLU A 22 -18.76 18.98 -0.75
CA GLU A 22 -18.57 19.21 0.68
C GLU A 22 -17.21 18.70 1.19
N ILE A 23 -16.32 18.26 0.30
CA ILE A 23 -15.02 17.71 0.68
C ILE A 23 -13.94 18.17 -0.29
N SER A 24 -12.84 18.68 0.27
CA SER A 24 -11.66 19.02 -0.54
C SER A 24 -10.96 17.73 -0.99
N VAL A 25 -10.43 17.72 -2.22
CA VAL A 25 -9.60 16.62 -2.74
C VAL A 25 -8.32 16.41 -1.92
N ASP A 26 -7.90 17.44 -1.17
CA ASP A 26 -6.75 17.36 -0.27
C ASP A 26 -7.09 16.72 1.08
N THR A 27 -8.36 16.42 1.35
CA THR A 27 -8.80 15.80 2.61
C THR A 27 -8.25 14.39 2.74
N SER A 28 -7.33 14.20 3.69
CA SER A 28 -6.84 12.86 4.01
C SER A 28 -7.92 12.01 4.70
N LEU A 29 -7.84 10.69 4.56
CA LEU A 29 -8.73 9.76 5.29
C LEU A 29 -8.63 9.98 6.80
N ASN A 30 -7.43 10.26 7.33
CA ASN A 30 -7.23 10.53 8.74
C ASN A 30 -8.01 11.79 9.20
N THR A 31 -7.91 12.88 8.43
CA THR A 31 -8.67 14.12 8.66
C THR A 31 -10.16 13.84 8.64
N PHE A 32 -10.65 13.06 7.67
CA PHE A 32 -12.06 12.69 7.60
C PHE A 32 -12.51 11.90 8.83
N ILE A 33 -11.79 10.84 9.18
CA ILE A 33 -12.09 9.97 10.33
C ILE A 33 -12.20 10.79 11.62
N ARG A 34 -11.26 11.70 11.84
CA ARG A 34 -11.18 12.47 13.08
C ARG A 34 -12.17 13.62 13.14
N ASN A 35 -12.29 14.40 12.07
CA ASN A 35 -12.99 15.69 12.11
C ASN A 35 -14.41 15.63 11.57
N ARG A 36 -14.72 14.64 10.72
CA ARG A 36 -16.07 14.49 10.12
C ARG A 36 -16.80 13.27 10.66
N ALA A 37 -16.10 12.14 10.80
CA ALA A 37 -16.68 10.95 11.45
C ALA A 37 -16.60 11.00 12.98
N ASN A 38 -15.83 11.94 13.57
CA ASN A 38 -15.60 12.10 15.01
C ASN A 38 -15.04 10.84 15.70
N LEU A 39 -14.26 10.04 14.96
CA LEU A 39 -13.59 8.84 15.45
C LEU A 39 -12.12 9.16 15.76
N THR A 40 -11.84 9.71 16.94
CA THR A 40 -10.52 10.26 17.28
C THR A 40 -9.48 9.22 17.72
N GLY A 41 -9.82 7.93 17.63
CA GLY A 41 -8.94 6.79 17.93
C GLY A 41 -7.68 6.77 17.07
N THR A 42 -7.83 6.92 15.75
CA THR A 42 -6.71 7.09 14.83
C THR A 42 -6.02 8.43 15.07
N LYS A 43 -4.69 8.42 15.24
CA LYS A 43 -3.91 9.62 15.56
C LYS A 43 -3.23 10.20 14.32
N PHE A 44 -2.68 11.40 14.45
CA PHE A 44 -1.86 12.05 13.41
C PHE A 44 -0.61 12.64 14.08
N MET A 45 0.56 12.50 13.46
CA MET A 45 1.82 13.00 14.03
C MET A 45 2.81 13.41 12.93
N CYS A 46 3.51 12.47 12.30
CA CYS A 46 4.59 12.77 11.35
C CYS A 46 4.13 13.35 10.00
N LEU A 47 2.90 13.03 9.55
CA LEU A 47 2.35 13.44 8.24
C LEU A 47 3.19 13.04 7.02
N GLU A 48 4.04 12.02 7.18
CA GLU A 48 4.97 11.52 6.15
C GLU A 48 5.03 9.99 6.08
N GLY A 49 4.23 9.28 6.89
CA GLY A 49 4.15 7.82 6.89
C GLY A 49 5.20 7.09 7.75
N GLY A 50 6.09 7.82 8.43
CA GLY A 50 7.18 7.23 9.21
C GLY A 50 6.81 6.64 10.59
N CYS A 51 5.83 7.22 11.30
CA CYS A 51 5.57 6.88 12.71
C CYS A 51 4.47 5.83 12.97
N GLY A 52 3.66 5.48 11.96
CA GLY A 52 2.64 4.42 12.04
C GLY A 52 1.41 4.70 12.93
N VAL A 53 1.31 5.84 13.63
CA VAL A 53 0.18 6.12 14.55
C VAL A 53 -1.17 6.33 13.84
N CYS A 54 -1.15 6.53 12.52
CA CYS A 54 -2.32 6.75 11.67
C CYS A 54 -2.75 5.52 10.87
N ILE A 55 -2.18 4.34 11.14
CA ILE A 55 -2.50 3.10 10.43
C ILE A 55 -3.98 2.72 10.65
N VAL A 56 -4.62 2.30 9.56
CA VAL A 56 -5.96 1.73 9.51
C VAL A 56 -5.95 0.55 8.53
N VAL A 57 -6.92 -0.36 8.63
CA VAL A 57 -7.09 -1.44 7.65
C VAL A 57 -8.13 -1.02 6.62
N LEU A 58 -7.78 -1.14 5.35
CA LEU A 58 -8.68 -0.92 4.22
C LEU A 58 -9.16 -2.27 3.68
N LYS A 59 -10.47 -2.44 3.59
CA LYS A 59 -11.11 -3.59 2.94
C LYS A 59 -11.75 -3.11 1.64
N GLY A 60 -11.44 -3.78 0.53
CA GLY A 60 -11.96 -3.42 -0.79
C GLY A 60 -11.75 -4.56 -1.78
N ILE A 61 -12.51 -4.54 -2.88
CA ILE A 61 -12.34 -5.54 -3.95
C ILE A 61 -11.02 -5.24 -4.64
N HIS A 62 -10.07 -6.18 -4.54
CA HIS A 62 -8.87 -6.13 -5.35
C HIS A 62 -9.31 -6.34 -6.81
N PRO A 63 -8.84 -5.52 -7.79
CA PRO A 63 -9.29 -5.63 -9.17
C PRO A 63 -9.16 -7.05 -9.76
N SER A 64 -8.25 -7.85 -9.20
CA SER A 64 -7.96 -9.22 -9.60
C SER A 64 -8.41 -10.32 -8.62
N ASP A 65 -8.82 -10.00 -7.38
CA ASP A 65 -9.11 -11.05 -6.38
C ASP A 65 -10.17 -10.65 -5.34
N LYS A 66 -11.04 -11.60 -4.96
CA LYS A 66 -12.31 -11.36 -4.22
C LYS A 66 -12.30 -12.06 -2.85
N ARG A 67 -11.90 -11.38 -1.77
CA ARG A 67 -12.00 -11.91 -0.38
C ARG A 67 -12.55 -10.87 0.61
N GLU A 68 -13.24 -11.35 1.67
CA GLU A 68 -13.94 -10.56 2.71
C GLU A 68 -13.69 -11.13 4.14
N ASP A 69 -13.71 -10.29 5.19
CA ASP A 69 -13.97 -10.72 6.60
C ASP A 69 -14.40 -9.56 7.56
N TYR A 70 -14.85 -9.91 8.78
CA TYR A 70 -15.68 -9.17 9.77
C TYR A 70 -14.93 -8.43 10.90
N MET A 71 -15.68 -7.59 11.66
CA MET A 71 -15.27 -6.91 12.90
C MET A 71 -16.28 -7.24 14.01
N GLY A 72 -15.82 -7.78 15.15
CA GLY A 72 -16.64 -8.13 16.31
C GLY A 72 -16.81 -6.98 17.31
N TYR A 73 -17.78 -7.10 18.21
CA TYR A 73 -17.96 -6.21 19.36
C TYR A 73 -17.25 -6.78 20.60
N GLY A 74 -16.40 -5.99 21.25
CA GLY A 74 -15.54 -6.39 22.37
C GLY A 74 -14.10 -5.89 22.17
N TYR A 75 -13.22 -6.05 23.17
CA TYR A 75 -11.79 -5.86 22.91
C TYR A 75 -11.30 -6.98 22.02
N HIS A 76 -10.62 -6.62 20.92
CA HIS A 76 -9.96 -7.62 20.08
C HIS A 76 -8.81 -8.26 20.88
N PRO A 77 -8.49 -9.55 20.71
CA PRO A 77 -7.38 -10.19 21.43
C PRO A 77 -6.05 -9.42 21.34
N ILE A 78 -5.80 -8.77 20.20
CA ILE A 78 -4.66 -7.85 20.01
C ILE A 78 -4.66 -6.69 21.02
N GLN A 79 -5.83 -6.07 21.24
CA GLN A 79 -6.00 -4.96 22.18
C GLN A 79 -5.83 -5.44 23.63
N GLU A 80 -6.42 -6.58 23.97
CA GLU A 80 -6.31 -7.17 25.31
C GLU A 80 -4.87 -7.53 25.64
N ARG A 81 -4.16 -8.21 24.74
CA ARG A 81 -2.75 -8.58 24.96
C ARG A 81 -1.84 -7.37 25.06
N LEU A 82 -2.04 -6.36 24.23
CA LEU A 82 -1.26 -5.12 24.32
C LEU A 82 -1.45 -4.43 25.67
N ALA A 83 -2.68 -4.41 26.21
CA ALA A 83 -2.97 -3.84 27.52
C ALA A 83 -2.39 -4.69 28.66
N ASN A 84 -2.66 -6.00 28.66
CA ASN A 84 -2.29 -6.92 29.74
C ASN A 84 -0.78 -7.11 29.89
N LEU A 85 -0.03 -7.03 28.78
CA LEU A 85 1.43 -7.17 28.79
C LEU A 85 2.17 -5.83 28.87
N ASN A 86 1.51 -4.78 29.37
CA ASN A 86 2.09 -3.45 29.56
C ASN A 86 2.68 -2.84 28.28
N GLY A 87 2.16 -3.24 27.12
CA GLY A 87 2.56 -2.71 25.81
C GLY A 87 2.04 -1.29 25.55
N THR A 88 1.42 -0.65 26.54
CA THR A 88 0.93 0.73 26.44
C THR A 88 1.34 1.54 27.67
N GLN A 89 1.85 2.76 27.43
CA GLN A 89 2.10 3.76 28.46
C GLN A 89 1.29 5.04 28.16
N CYS A 90 1.84 5.99 27.39
CA CYS A 90 1.11 7.20 26.99
C CYS A 90 -0.10 6.92 26.09
N GLY A 91 -0.17 5.73 25.49
CA GLY A 91 -1.30 5.27 24.67
C GLY A 91 -1.41 5.87 23.27
N TYR A 92 -0.55 6.83 22.90
CA TYR A 92 -0.71 7.56 21.63
C TYR A 92 -0.44 6.69 20.40
N CYS A 93 0.58 5.83 20.44
CA CYS A 93 0.92 4.92 19.34
C CYS A 93 0.08 3.63 19.33
N SER A 94 -0.57 3.29 20.44
CA SER A 94 -1.25 2.01 20.65
C SER A 94 -2.32 1.69 19.60
N PRO A 95 -3.15 2.65 19.13
CA PRO A 95 -4.09 2.39 18.04
C PRO A 95 -3.40 1.96 16.74
N GLY A 96 -2.30 2.63 16.35
CA GLY A 96 -1.53 2.26 15.16
C GLY A 96 -0.87 0.89 15.28
N MET A 97 -0.39 0.55 16.49
CA MET A 97 0.17 -0.79 16.80
C MET A 97 -0.90 -1.89 16.64
N VAL A 98 -2.07 -1.68 17.23
CA VAL A 98 -3.21 -2.62 17.13
C VAL A 98 -3.65 -2.82 15.68
N MET A 99 -3.82 -1.73 14.93
CA MET A 99 -4.27 -1.82 13.55
C MET A 99 -3.25 -2.48 12.62
N ASN A 100 -1.95 -2.28 12.88
CA ASN A 100 -0.89 -2.96 12.13
C ASN A 100 -0.90 -4.48 12.40
N MET A 101 -0.99 -4.89 13.67
CA MET A 101 -1.11 -6.31 14.03
C MET A 101 -2.36 -6.94 13.40
N TYR A 102 -3.49 -6.23 13.46
CA TYR A 102 -4.76 -6.70 12.89
C TYR A 102 -4.63 -6.90 11.39
N GLY A 103 -4.06 -5.92 10.67
CA GLY A 103 -3.80 -6.04 9.24
C GLY A 103 -2.89 -7.22 8.87
N LEU A 104 -1.84 -7.48 9.66
CA LEU A 104 -0.96 -8.62 9.46
C LEU A 104 -1.71 -9.96 9.62
N LEU A 105 -2.48 -10.12 10.70
CA LEU A 105 -3.25 -11.33 10.96
C LEU A 105 -4.29 -11.60 9.88
N GLU A 106 -5.04 -10.58 9.46
CA GLU A 106 -6.04 -10.71 8.38
C GLU A 106 -5.38 -11.15 7.07
N HIS A 107 -4.26 -10.52 6.71
CA HIS A 107 -3.52 -10.83 5.48
C HIS A 107 -3.01 -12.28 5.46
N LYS A 108 -2.54 -12.77 6.61
CA LYS A 108 -1.95 -14.11 6.75
C LYS A 108 -2.95 -15.19 7.16
N GLY A 109 -4.26 -14.89 7.15
CA GLY A 109 -5.30 -15.85 7.51
C GLY A 109 -5.23 -16.32 8.97
N GLY A 110 -4.79 -15.43 9.87
CA GLY A 110 -4.67 -15.67 11.31
C GLY A 110 -3.43 -16.45 11.74
N LYS A 111 -2.52 -16.82 10.82
CA LYS A 111 -1.30 -17.59 11.13
C LYS A 111 -0.05 -16.77 10.79
N VAL A 112 0.65 -16.31 11.81
CA VAL A 112 1.86 -15.47 11.67
C VAL A 112 3.00 -16.06 12.50
N THR A 113 4.24 -15.87 12.05
CA THR A 113 5.44 -16.21 12.85
C THR A 113 5.92 -15.02 13.69
N MET A 114 6.72 -15.26 14.73
CA MET A 114 7.31 -14.20 15.55
C MET A 114 8.20 -13.25 14.73
N ASP A 115 8.88 -13.77 13.71
CA ASP A 115 9.72 -12.99 12.79
C ASP A 115 8.86 -12.07 11.91
N GLU A 116 7.75 -12.59 11.35
CA GLU A 116 6.79 -11.79 10.59
C GLU A 116 6.16 -10.68 11.45
N VAL A 117 5.88 -10.98 12.72
CA VAL A 117 5.41 -9.98 13.69
C VAL A 117 6.47 -8.88 13.84
N GLU A 118 7.71 -9.22 14.16
CA GLU A 118 8.78 -8.23 14.38
C GLU A 118 9.02 -7.34 13.15
N ASN A 119 9.12 -7.94 11.97
CA ASN A 119 9.33 -7.23 10.71
C ASN A 119 8.17 -6.28 10.36
N SER A 120 6.94 -6.59 10.77
CA SER A 120 5.77 -5.74 10.51
C SER A 120 5.80 -4.42 11.31
N PHE A 121 6.44 -4.38 12.48
CA PHE A 121 6.42 -3.20 13.37
C PHE A 121 7.50 -2.14 13.09
N GLY A 122 8.29 -2.28 12.02
CA GLY A 122 9.35 -1.33 11.66
C GLY A 122 8.91 0.13 11.49
N SER A 123 7.63 0.40 11.21
CA SER A 123 7.06 1.77 11.14
C SER A 123 6.30 2.24 12.37
N ASN A 124 6.05 1.39 13.36
CA ASN A 124 5.27 1.81 14.51
C ASN A 124 6.21 2.33 15.59
N ILE A 125 6.39 3.64 15.65
CA ILE A 125 7.32 4.25 16.60
C ILE A 125 6.64 4.39 17.97
N CYS A 126 7.28 3.86 19.01
CA CYS A 126 6.92 4.08 20.40
C CYS A 126 8.09 4.72 21.15
N ARG A 127 7.84 5.86 21.78
CA ARG A 127 8.87 6.56 22.58
C ARG A 127 8.90 6.13 24.05
N CYS A 128 7.88 5.42 24.51
CA CYS A 128 7.63 5.19 25.94
C CYS A 128 8.01 3.77 26.40
N THR A 129 7.60 2.74 25.66
CA THR A 129 7.64 1.35 26.14
C THR A 129 8.97 0.65 25.97
N GLY A 130 9.88 1.19 25.15
CA GLY A 130 11.10 0.48 24.74
C GLY A 130 10.82 -0.75 23.88
N TYR A 131 9.63 -0.86 23.29
CA TYR A 131 9.15 -1.92 22.38
C TYR A 131 9.01 -3.33 22.95
N ARG A 132 9.87 -3.75 23.89
CA ARG A 132 9.86 -5.11 24.44
C ARG A 132 8.46 -5.61 24.86
N PRO A 133 7.69 -4.90 25.70
CA PRO A 133 6.35 -5.36 26.08
C PRO A 133 5.34 -5.37 24.93
N ILE A 134 5.55 -4.55 23.89
CA ILE A 134 4.70 -4.56 22.67
C ILE A 134 4.96 -5.82 21.85
N LEU A 135 6.25 -6.14 21.65
CA LEU A 135 6.64 -7.34 20.90
C LEU A 135 6.26 -8.60 21.66
N ASP A 136 6.45 -8.65 22.97
CA ASP A 136 5.98 -9.76 23.80
C ASP A 136 4.44 -9.93 23.66
N ALA A 137 3.68 -8.83 23.65
CA ALA A 137 2.23 -8.87 23.43
C ALA A 137 1.81 -9.44 22.08
N PHE A 138 2.47 -9.04 21.00
CA PHE A 138 2.07 -9.47 19.66
C PHE A 138 2.67 -10.81 19.25
N LYS A 139 3.92 -11.10 19.62
CA LYS A 139 4.56 -12.40 19.37
C LYS A 139 3.85 -13.54 20.09
N SER A 140 3.19 -13.27 21.21
CA SER A 140 2.37 -14.27 21.88
C SER A 140 1.19 -14.79 21.00
N LEU A 141 0.78 -14.03 19.97
CA LEU A 141 -0.25 -14.44 18.99
C LEU A 141 0.33 -15.24 17.80
N ALA A 142 1.66 -15.40 17.74
CA ALA A 142 2.32 -16.13 16.68
C ALA A 142 2.19 -17.65 16.86
N THR A 143 2.22 -18.39 15.76
CA THR A 143 2.09 -19.86 15.77
C THR A 143 3.32 -20.56 16.37
N ASP A 144 4.46 -19.88 16.39
CA ASP A 144 5.76 -20.33 16.91
C ASP A 144 6.14 -19.63 18.23
N ALA A 145 5.16 -19.06 18.95
CA ALA A 145 5.39 -18.39 20.22
C ALA A 145 5.93 -19.34 21.30
N ASP A 146 6.87 -18.85 22.12
CA ASP A 146 7.37 -19.58 23.29
C ASP A 146 6.23 -19.85 24.29
N GLU A 147 6.12 -21.09 24.77
CA GLU A 147 5.10 -21.51 25.74
C GLU A 147 5.07 -20.61 26.99
N LYS A 148 6.23 -20.11 27.44
CA LYS A 148 6.31 -19.18 28.57
C LYS A 148 5.66 -17.83 28.25
N LEU A 149 5.82 -17.37 27.01
CA LEU A 149 5.23 -16.11 26.54
C LEU A 149 3.71 -16.26 26.38
N VAL A 150 3.26 -17.42 25.90
CA VAL A 150 1.84 -17.76 25.85
C VAL A 150 1.28 -17.83 27.27
N ALA A 151 1.95 -18.50 28.21
CA ALA A 151 1.49 -18.69 29.59
C ALA A 151 1.38 -17.39 30.41
N LEU A 152 2.10 -16.33 30.04
CA LEU A 152 1.94 -14.98 30.64
C LEU A 152 0.55 -14.37 30.33
N CYS A 153 -0.15 -14.86 29.31
CA CYS A 153 -1.54 -14.57 29.03
C CYS A 153 -2.38 -15.82 29.29
N ARG A 154 -3.39 -15.75 30.17
CA ARG A 154 -4.37 -16.85 30.25
C ARG A 154 -5.03 -17.06 28.89
N ASP A 155 -5.29 -18.32 28.59
CA ASP A 155 -5.46 -18.90 27.25
C ASP A 155 -6.58 -18.25 26.40
N ILE A 156 -6.32 -18.17 25.10
CA ILE A 156 -7.22 -17.69 24.03
C ILE A 156 -8.25 -18.77 23.62
N GLU A 157 -8.05 -20.02 24.06
CA GLU A 157 -8.96 -21.15 23.81
C GLU A 157 -10.29 -21.06 24.59
N ASP A 158 -10.38 -20.19 25.60
CA ASP A 158 -11.60 -19.96 26.40
C ASP A 158 -12.54 -18.88 25.83
N LEU A 159 -12.22 -18.31 24.66
CA LEU A 159 -13.11 -17.36 23.98
C LEU A 159 -14.18 -18.13 23.19
N PRO A 160 -15.49 -17.87 23.41
CA PRO A 160 -16.53 -18.57 22.70
C PRO A 160 -16.45 -18.26 21.20
N LYS A 161 -16.01 -19.24 20.41
CA LYS A 161 -16.17 -19.29 18.95
C LYS A 161 -17.64 -19.50 18.61
N LYS A 162 -18.49 -18.48 18.74
CA LYS A 162 -19.81 -18.36 18.08
C LYS A 162 -20.45 -16.98 18.32
N CYS A 163 -21.08 -16.46 17.27
CA CYS A 163 -21.94 -15.28 17.32
C CYS A 163 -23.09 -15.49 18.34
N PRO A 164 -23.25 -14.63 19.37
CA PRO A 164 -24.31 -14.79 20.38
C PRO A 164 -25.75 -14.59 19.85
N LYS A 165 -25.92 -14.21 18.57
CA LYS A 165 -27.20 -13.71 18.07
C LYS A 165 -27.84 -14.51 16.94
N THR A 166 -27.09 -15.19 16.06
CA THR A 166 -27.71 -15.75 14.84
C THR A 166 -27.13 -17.07 14.31
N GLY A 167 -25.91 -17.49 14.67
CA GLY A 167 -25.36 -18.80 14.25
C GLY A 167 -25.23 -19.05 12.73
N LEU A 168 -25.49 -18.06 11.87
CA LEU A 168 -25.42 -18.16 10.40
C LEU A 168 -24.27 -17.29 9.86
N LYS A 169 -23.72 -17.69 8.69
CA LYS A 169 -22.75 -16.88 7.94
C LYS A 169 -23.46 -15.66 7.35
N CYS A 170 -22.87 -14.47 7.47
CA CYS A 170 -23.41 -13.27 6.86
C CYS A 170 -22.95 -13.16 5.38
N GLU A 171 -23.86 -12.68 4.55
CA GLU A 171 -23.64 -12.39 3.12
C GLU A 171 -23.64 -10.87 2.92
N GLY A 172 -22.54 -10.35 2.38
CA GLY A 172 -22.46 -9.01 1.82
C GLY A 172 -22.16 -9.11 0.33
N ARG A 173 -22.64 -8.15 -0.46
CA ARG A 173 -22.22 -7.98 -1.86
C ARG A 173 -21.47 -6.67 -1.95
N CYS A 174 -20.18 -6.72 -2.26
CA CYS A 174 -19.47 -5.53 -2.70
C CYS A 174 -19.86 -5.23 -4.16
N HIS A 175 -20.16 -3.96 -4.45
CA HIS A 175 -20.43 -3.52 -5.81
C HIS A 175 -19.10 -3.32 -6.57
N PRO A 176 -19.03 -3.66 -7.86
CA PRO A 176 -17.85 -3.41 -8.68
C PRO A 176 -17.48 -1.92 -8.69
N PRO A 177 -16.19 -1.58 -8.85
CA PRO A 177 -15.77 -0.19 -8.96
C PRO A 177 -16.41 0.44 -10.22
N GLU A 178 -17.20 1.49 -10.02
CA GLU A 178 -17.76 2.30 -11.12
C GLU A 178 -16.81 3.45 -11.47
N LYS A 179 -16.87 3.93 -12.73
CA LYS A 179 -16.20 5.19 -13.11
C LYS A 179 -16.78 6.31 -12.26
N LYS A 180 -15.92 7.04 -11.56
CA LYS A 180 -16.36 8.17 -10.73
C LYS A 180 -15.54 9.40 -11.06
N PHE A 181 -16.26 10.49 -11.33
CA PHE A 181 -15.71 11.83 -11.43
C PHE A 181 -16.16 12.61 -10.21
N PHE A 182 -15.21 13.23 -9.53
CA PHE A 182 -15.48 14.11 -8.41
C PHE A 182 -14.89 15.48 -8.71
N LYS A 183 -15.69 16.52 -8.53
CA LYS A 183 -15.20 17.90 -8.49
C LYS A 183 -15.26 18.34 -7.03
N GLY A 184 -14.10 18.58 -6.43
CA GLY A 184 -14.02 19.02 -5.05
C GLY A 184 -14.50 20.46 -4.88
N SER A 185 -14.63 20.90 -3.63
CA SER A 185 -15.10 22.24 -3.26
C SER A 185 -14.25 23.40 -3.83
N GLU A 186 -12.98 23.15 -4.17
CA GLU A 186 -11.98 24.19 -4.51
C GLU A 186 -11.55 24.19 -5.98
N SER A 187 -12.45 23.90 -6.93
CA SER A 187 -12.18 23.81 -8.38
C SER A 187 -11.23 22.70 -8.85
N LYS A 188 -10.56 21.99 -7.92
CA LYS A 188 -9.79 20.78 -8.19
C LYS A 188 -10.69 19.59 -8.56
N GLU A 189 -10.18 18.74 -9.44
CA GLU A 189 -10.87 17.59 -10.02
C GLU A 189 -10.19 16.28 -9.61
N TRP A 190 -10.97 15.25 -9.32
CA TRP A 190 -10.50 13.89 -9.06
C TRP A 190 -11.21 12.91 -10.00
N HIS A 191 -10.43 12.23 -10.83
CA HIS A 191 -10.90 11.29 -11.84
C HIS A 191 -10.50 9.88 -11.43
N LYS A 192 -11.46 9.03 -11.06
CA LYS A 192 -11.22 7.59 -10.89
C LYS A 192 -11.38 6.91 -12.24
N VAL A 193 -10.28 6.36 -12.75
CA VAL A 193 -10.20 5.71 -14.07
C VAL A 193 -10.18 4.18 -13.91
N LEU A 194 -10.63 3.45 -14.94
CA LEU A 194 -10.70 1.98 -14.88
C LEU A 194 -9.83 1.27 -15.93
N ASN A 195 -9.27 2.01 -16.87
CA ASN A 195 -8.45 1.49 -17.97
C ASN A 195 -7.52 2.59 -18.48
N LEU A 196 -6.56 2.23 -19.33
CA LEU A 196 -5.61 3.19 -19.91
C LEU A 196 -6.28 4.27 -20.74
N GLN A 197 -7.33 3.91 -21.49
CA GLN A 197 -8.03 4.85 -22.37
C GLN A 197 -8.71 5.98 -21.60
N ASP A 198 -9.22 5.68 -20.40
CA ASP A 198 -9.79 6.67 -19.50
C ASP A 198 -8.74 7.70 -19.07
N ILE A 199 -7.51 7.28 -18.77
CA ILE A 199 -6.40 8.20 -18.42
C ILE A 199 -6.13 9.17 -19.58
N PHE A 200 -5.99 8.65 -20.80
CA PHE A 200 -5.71 9.48 -21.98
C PHE A 200 -6.87 10.43 -22.32
N THR A 201 -8.11 9.99 -22.07
CA THR A 201 -9.29 10.86 -22.19
C THR A 201 -9.23 12.02 -21.19
N VAL A 202 -8.81 11.77 -19.95
CA VAL A 202 -8.61 12.83 -18.96
C VAL A 202 -7.45 13.74 -19.36
N PHE A 203 -6.34 13.19 -19.85
CA PHE A 203 -5.21 13.97 -20.37
C PHE A 203 -5.65 14.96 -21.45
N GLN A 204 -6.44 14.53 -22.43
CA GLN A 204 -6.99 15.39 -23.47
C GLN A 204 -7.93 16.47 -22.90
N LYS A 205 -8.86 16.09 -22.03
CA LYS A 205 -9.83 17.03 -21.42
C LYS A 205 -9.18 18.06 -20.50
N SER A 206 -8.11 17.68 -19.81
CA SER A 206 -7.39 18.56 -18.88
C SER A 206 -6.64 19.69 -19.58
N GLY A 207 -6.34 19.57 -20.89
CA GLY A 207 -5.51 20.53 -21.60
C GLY A 207 -4.19 20.77 -20.87
N ASP A 208 -3.88 22.05 -20.64
CA ASP A 208 -2.67 22.52 -19.97
C ASP A 208 -2.77 22.56 -18.44
N LYS A 209 -3.92 22.15 -17.86
CA LYS A 209 -4.06 22.09 -16.39
C LYS A 209 -3.00 21.18 -15.80
N LYS A 210 -2.41 21.62 -14.69
CA LYS A 210 -1.43 20.83 -13.95
C LYS A 210 -2.13 19.61 -13.34
N TYR A 211 -1.57 18.42 -13.60
CA TYR A 211 -2.19 17.17 -13.21
C TYR A 211 -1.23 16.26 -12.42
N MET A 212 -1.79 15.28 -11.74
CA MET A 212 -1.05 14.24 -11.02
C MET A 212 -1.75 12.89 -11.20
N LEU A 213 -0.96 11.87 -11.57
CA LEU A 213 -1.40 10.48 -11.45
C LEU A 213 -1.28 10.06 -9.98
N VAL A 214 -2.33 9.48 -9.43
CA VAL A 214 -2.40 9.07 -8.02
C VAL A 214 -2.57 7.56 -7.92
N ALA A 215 -1.60 6.91 -7.28
CA ALA A 215 -1.66 5.52 -6.84
C ALA A 215 -1.64 5.48 -5.30
N GLY A 216 -0.49 5.16 -4.69
CA GLY A 216 -0.32 5.15 -3.23
C GLY A 216 -0.18 6.50 -2.54
N ASN A 217 0.10 7.59 -3.29
CA ASN A 217 0.31 8.94 -2.76
C ASN A 217 1.41 9.07 -1.67
N THR A 218 2.29 8.06 -1.51
CA THR A 218 3.31 8.00 -0.46
C THR A 218 4.45 9.00 -0.65
N ALA A 219 4.77 9.35 -1.91
CA ALA A 219 5.77 10.36 -2.25
C ALA A 219 5.51 11.74 -1.61
N HIS A 220 4.25 12.05 -1.32
CA HIS A 220 3.86 13.30 -0.66
C HIS A 220 4.47 13.46 0.74
N GLY A 221 4.85 12.37 1.40
CA GLY A 221 5.56 12.40 2.67
C GLY A 221 7.02 12.86 2.55
N VAL A 222 7.63 12.65 1.38
CA VAL A 222 9.05 13.01 1.12
C VAL A 222 9.14 14.37 0.44
N TYR A 223 8.46 14.53 -0.70
CA TYR A 223 8.36 15.80 -1.40
C TYR A 223 6.89 16.22 -1.42
N ARG A 224 6.61 17.40 -0.84
CA ARG A 224 5.27 17.95 -0.85
C ARG A 224 4.84 18.22 -2.29
N ARG A 225 3.61 17.84 -2.60
CA ARG A 225 3.04 18.04 -3.94
C ARG A 225 2.84 19.53 -4.19
N ASP A 226 2.92 19.93 -5.45
CA ASP A 226 2.62 21.29 -5.84
C ASP A 226 1.15 21.65 -5.51
N PRO A 227 0.90 22.74 -4.76
CA PRO A 227 -0.46 23.14 -4.39
C PRO A 227 -1.32 23.52 -5.61
N ASN A 228 -0.71 23.87 -6.75
CA ASN A 228 -1.36 24.29 -7.98
C ASN A 228 -1.81 23.11 -8.86
N ILE A 229 -1.70 21.86 -8.41
CA ILE A 229 -2.29 20.72 -9.13
C ILE A 229 -3.81 20.86 -9.10
N GLU A 230 -4.41 20.86 -10.28
CA GLU A 230 -5.86 21.00 -10.48
C GLU A 230 -6.52 19.66 -10.76
N VAL A 231 -5.82 18.73 -11.40
CA VAL A 231 -6.40 17.46 -11.88
C VAL A 231 -5.69 16.26 -11.27
N PHE A 232 -6.41 15.48 -10.47
CA PHE A 232 -5.95 14.23 -9.89
C PHE A 232 -6.56 13.06 -10.65
N ILE A 233 -5.75 12.07 -11.01
CA ILE A 233 -6.19 10.90 -11.77
C ILE A 233 -5.83 9.65 -10.96
N ASP A 234 -6.82 9.05 -10.30
CA ASP A 234 -6.67 7.82 -9.52
C ASP A 234 -6.59 6.61 -10.44
N VAL A 235 -5.40 6.00 -10.50
CA VAL A 235 -5.07 4.87 -11.39
C VAL A 235 -5.13 3.51 -10.68
N ASN A 236 -5.55 3.46 -9.41
CA ASN A 236 -5.56 2.21 -8.62
C ASN A 236 -6.49 1.12 -9.19
N SER A 237 -7.46 1.49 -10.03
CA SER A 237 -8.43 0.56 -10.63
C SER A 237 -8.14 0.25 -12.10
N VAL A 238 -6.93 0.52 -12.60
CA VAL A 238 -6.51 0.25 -13.97
C VAL A 238 -5.78 -1.09 -14.04
N ASP A 239 -6.46 -2.12 -14.53
CA ASP A 239 -5.96 -3.50 -14.56
C ASP A 239 -4.68 -3.65 -15.40
N GLU A 240 -4.61 -2.96 -16.54
CA GLU A 240 -3.48 -3.03 -17.46
C GLU A 240 -2.15 -2.62 -16.80
N LEU A 241 -2.21 -1.72 -15.81
CA LEU A 241 -1.03 -1.26 -15.06
C LEU A 241 -0.61 -2.20 -13.94
N ARG A 242 -1.37 -3.26 -13.66
CA ARG A 242 -1.09 -4.23 -12.58
C ARG A 242 -0.77 -5.64 -13.09
N LYS A 243 -0.87 -5.86 -14.42
CA LYS A 243 -0.52 -7.13 -15.05
C LYS A 243 0.95 -7.47 -14.84
N HIS A 244 1.24 -8.75 -14.68
CA HIS A 244 2.59 -9.28 -14.63
C HIS A 244 2.68 -10.59 -15.43
N SER A 245 3.89 -10.96 -15.87
CA SER A 245 4.13 -12.24 -16.52
C SER A 245 5.55 -12.75 -16.26
N ILE A 246 5.69 -14.08 -16.17
CA ILE A 246 6.98 -14.76 -15.96
C ILE A 246 7.27 -15.58 -17.23
N GLY A 247 7.98 -14.99 -18.18
CA GLY A 247 8.32 -15.57 -19.48
C GLY A 247 9.83 -15.72 -19.65
N GLU A 248 10.34 -15.42 -20.83
CA GLU A 248 11.77 -15.21 -21.08
C GLU A 248 12.31 -13.98 -20.34
N THR A 249 11.42 -13.05 -20.04
CA THR A 249 11.65 -11.89 -19.17
C THR A 249 10.57 -11.87 -18.09
N LEU A 250 10.86 -11.18 -16.98
CA LEU A 250 9.89 -10.94 -15.94
C LEU A 250 9.27 -9.55 -16.15
N GLU A 251 7.98 -9.50 -16.43
CA GLU A 251 7.26 -8.24 -16.64
C GLU A 251 6.41 -7.88 -15.43
N LEU A 252 6.54 -6.65 -14.96
CA LEU A 252 5.84 -6.11 -13.80
C LEU A 252 5.11 -4.82 -14.20
N GLY A 253 3.80 -4.77 -14.04
CA GLY A 253 3.02 -3.55 -14.30
C GLY A 253 3.46 -2.37 -13.43
N GLY A 254 3.40 -1.16 -13.97
CA GLY A 254 3.87 0.05 -13.28
C GLY A 254 3.14 0.33 -11.96
N ASN A 255 1.87 -0.08 -11.85
CA ASN A 255 1.03 0.13 -10.68
C ASN A 255 0.97 -1.07 -9.72
N VAL A 256 1.88 -2.04 -9.88
CA VAL A 256 2.15 -3.06 -8.85
C VAL A 256 2.77 -2.38 -7.63
N ASN A 257 2.27 -2.68 -6.43
CA ASN A 257 2.85 -2.16 -5.19
C ASN A 257 4.12 -2.92 -4.79
N LEU A 258 4.94 -2.38 -3.89
CA LEU A 258 6.23 -2.99 -3.54
C LEU A 258 6.08 -4.33 -2.83
N THR A 259 5.00 -4.53 -2.06
CA THR A 259 4.71 -5.83 -1.41
C THR A 259 4.36 -6.90 -2.44
N GLU A 260 3.45 -6.59 -3.36
CA GLU A 260 3.10 -7.48 -4.49
C GLU A 260 4.31 -7.76 -5.39
N MET A 261 5.17 -6.76 -5.61
CA MET A 261 6.42 -6.95 -6.33
C MET A 261 7.28 -8.01 -5.64
N MET A 262 7.45 -7.97 -4.31
CA MET A 262 8.22 -8.98 -3.58
C MET A 262 7.64 -10.39 -3.76
N GLU A 263 6.31 -10.54 -3.72
CA GLU A 263 5.63 -11.83 -3.93
C GLU A 263 5.83 -12.37 -5.35
N ILE A 264 5.70 -11.50 -6.36
CA ILE A 264 5.92 -11.87 -7.78
C ILE A 264 7.38 -12.24 -8.01
N LEU A 265 8.33 -11.51 -7.41
CA LEU A 265 9.76 -11.80 -7.46
C LEU A 265 10.08 -13.17 -6.83
N GLU A 266 9.47 -13.51 -5.69
CA GLU A 266 9.72 -14.80 -5.04
C GLU A 266 9.16 -15.95 -5.89
N LYS A 267 7.96 -15.73 -6.47
CA LYS A 267 7.36 -16.68 -7.39
C LYS A 267 8.25 -16.90 -8.62
N ALA A 268 8.79 -15.83 -9.21
CA ALA A 268 9.71 -15.93 -10.35
C ALA A 268 10.98 -16.70 -9.99
N ALA A 269 11.63 -16.36 -8.86
CA ALA A 269 12.84 -17.04 -8.37
C ALA A 269 12.61 -18.52 -8.02
N SER A 270 11.40 -18.87 -7.60
CA SER A 270 11.02 -20.25 -7.29
C SER A 270 10.62 -21.05 -8.53
N THR A 271 10.20 -20.39 -9.61
CA THR A 271 9.75 -21.06 -10.85
C THR A 271 10.87 -21.25 -11.85
N LYS A 272 11.82 -20.31 -11.93
CA LYS A 272 12.89 -20.30 -12.93
C LYS A 272 14.24 -19.94 -12.31
N PRO A 273 15.29 -20.77 -12.47
CA PRO A 273 16.63 -20.47 -11.96
C PRO A 273 17.18 -19.14 -12.46
N GLU A 274 16.78 -18.71 -13.66
CA GLU A 274 17.27 -17.48 -14.27
C GLU A 274 16.82 -16.19 -13.57
N PHE A 275 15.84 -16.31 -12.66
CA PHE A 275 15.35 -15.24 -11.79
C PHE A 275 15.76 -15.42 -10.33
N GLU A 276 16.73 -16.29 -10.01
CA GLU A 276 17.19 -16.49 -8.63
C GLU A 276 17.68 -15.17 -7.97
N TYR A 277 18.29 -14.27 -8.76
CA TYR A 277 18.72 -12.96 -8.30
C TYR A 277 17.57 -12.09 -7.75
N CYS A 278 16.32 -12.38 -8.09
CA CYS A 278 15.15 -11.69 -7.55
C CYS A 278 15.08 -11.82 -6.01
N ARG A 279 15.62 -12.88 -5.40
CA ARG A 279 15.73 -12.99 -3.93
C ARG A 279 16.65 -11.92 -3.32
N VAL A 280 17.66 -11.46 -4.08
CA VAL A 280 18.51 -10.33 -3.68
C VAL A 280 17.72 -9.03 -3.72
N LEU A 281 16.88 -8.84 -4.74
CA LEU A 281 15.98 -7.69 -4.85
C LEU A 281 15.00 -7.66 -3.68
N ILE A 282 14.36 -8.80 -3.35
CA ILE A 282 13.42 -8.92 -2.22
C ILE A 282 14.08 -8.47 -0.92
N ARG A 283 15.26 -9.01 -0.59
CA ARG A 283 16.00 -8.62 0.62
C ARG A 283 16.32 -7.12 0.66
N HIS A 284 16.61 -6.51 -0.48
CA HIS A 284 16.85 -5.08 -0.55
C HIS A 284 15.55 -4.28 -0.34
N ILE A 285 14.46 -4.68 -0.99
CA ILE A 285 13.15 -4.02 -0.87
C ILE A 285 12.61 -4.12 0.56
N ASP A 286 12.92 -5.19 1.28
CA ASP A 286 12.44 -5.39 2.66
C ASP A 286 12.91 -4.30 3.63
N VAL A 287 14.10 -3.74 3.36
CA VAL A 287 14.66 -2.58 4.09
C VAL A 287 14.35 -1.23 3.39
N VAL A 288 13.45 -1.22 2.41
CA VAL A 288 12.94 0.01 1.76
C VAL A 288 11.58 0.37 2.34
N ALA A 289 11.52 1.53 2.99
CA ALA A 289 10.34 2.03 3.67
C ALA A 289 9.77 0.99 4.66
N SER A 290 8.54 1.18 5.09
CA SER A 290 7.83 0.25 5.96
C SER A 290 6.76 -0.54 5.23
N VAL A 291 6.28 -1.64 5.82
CA VAL A 291 5.23 -2.48 5.25
C VAL A 291 3.98 -1.67 4.84
N PRO A 292 3.41 -0.76 5.66
CA PRO A 292 2.25 0.04 5.23
C PRO A 292 2.54 0.95 4.03
N VAL A 293 3.77 1.48 3.93
CA VAL A 293 4.20 2.29 2.78
C VAL A 293 4.40 1.39 1.56
N ARG A 294 4.95 0.19 1.70
CA ARG A 294 5.14 -0.78 0.61
C ARG A 294 3.82 -1.33 0.06
N ASN A 295 2.82 -1.50 0.93
CA ASN A 295 1.47 -1.95 0.55
C ASN A 295 0.71 -0.96 -0.33
N THR A 296 1.18 0.29 -0.45
CA THR A 296 0.52 1.34 -1.23
C THR A 296 1.44 1.97 -2.27
N GLY A 297 2.72 2.13 -1.97
CA GLY A 297 3.74 2.65 -2.87
C GLY A 297 3.95 1.72 -4.06
N THR A 298 3.89 2.26 -5.27
CA THR A 298 4.01 1.51 -6.52
C THR A 298 5.35 1.69 -7.19
N ILE A 299 5.72 0.76 -8.07
CA ILE A 299 6.96 0.81 -8.85
C ILE A 299 7.03 2.13 -9.64
N ALA A 300 6.00 2.43 -10.43
CA ALA A 300 5.93 3.67 -11.21
C ALA A 300 5.90 4.92 -10.32
N GLY A 301 5.24 4.86 -9.16
CA GLY A 301 5.24 5.96 -8.19
C GLY A 301 6.65 6.28 -7.67
N ASN A 302 7.43 5.25 -7.34
CA ASN A 302 8.81 5.39 -6.88
C ASN A 302 9.76 5.88 -8.01
N LEU A 303 9.58 5.39 -9.24
CA LEU A 303 10.36 5.88 -10.38
C LEU A 303 10.00 7.32 -10.76
N SER A 304 8.73 7.71 -10.62
CA SER A 304 8.26 9.07 -10.94
C SER A 304 8.81 10.13 -9.98
N ILE A 305 8.96 9.82 -8.68
CA ILE A 305 9.59 10.75 -7.72
C ILE A 305 11.08 10.94 -8.03
N LYS A 306 11.78 9.88 -8.47
CA LYS A 306 13.18 9.93 -8.93
C LYS A 306 13.33 10.75 -10.21
N HIS A 307 12.40 10.59 -11.14
CA HIS A 307 12.38 11.36 -12.39
C HIS A 307 12.14 12.86 -12.13
N ALA A 308 11.18 13.18 -11.28
CA ALA A 308 10.88 14.57 -10.92
C ALA A 308 11.97 15.23 -10.04
N ASN A 309 12.72 14.45 -9.27
CA ASN A 309 13.77 14.92 -8.37
C ASN A 309 15.01 14.04 -8.53
N ILE A 310 15.94 14.44 -9.41
CA ILE A 310 17.07 13.57 -9.80
C ILE A 310 18.00 13.25 -8.64
N GLU A 311 18.03 14.09 -7.61
CA GLU A 311 18.80 13.88 -6.37
C GLU A 311 18.16 12.85 -5.42
N PHE A 312 16.91 12.46 -5.63
CA PHE A 312 16.24 11.49 -4.76
C PHE A 312 17.00 10.14 -4.76
N PRO A 313 17.43 9.64 -3.59
CA PRO A 313 18.16 8.38 -3.49
C PRO A 313 17.19 7.19 -3.52
N SER A 314 16.66 6.89 -4.70
CA SER A 314 15.73 5.77 -4.89
C SER A 314 16.46 4.43 -4.90
N ASP A 315 16.25 3.63 -3.84
CA ASP A 315 16.71 2.24 -3.77
C ASP A 315 16.08 1.38 -4.88
N ILE A 316 14.79 1.61 -5.21
CA ILE A 316 14.08 0.86 -6.25
C ILE A 316 14.67 1.15 -7.64
N PHE A 317 14.95 2.42 -7.95
CA PHE A 317 15.63 2.79 -9.19
C PHE A 317 17.01 2.13 -9.26
N LEU A 318 17.77 2.19 -8.17
CA LEU A 318 19.13 1.65 -8.10
C LEU A 318 19.16 0.15 -8.40
N ILE A 319 18.32 -0.65 -7.72
CA ILE A 319 18.32 -2.10 -7.90
C ILE A 319 17.77 -2.51 -9.27
N LEU A 320 16.82 -1.76 -9.85
CA LEU A 320 16.30 -2.01 -11.18
C LEU A 320 17.34 -1.69 -12.26
N GLU A 321 18.07 -0.58 -12.13
CA GLU A 321 19.17 -0.24 -13.03
C GLU A 321 20.32 -1.26 -12.90
N ALA A 322 20.64 -1.71 -11.69
CA ALA A 322 21.70 -2.70 -11.47
C ALA A 322 21.46 -4.02 -12.21
N VAL A 323 20.19 -4.43 -12.37
CA VAL A 323 19.83 -5.64 -13.13
C VAL A 323 19.56 -5.36 -14.61
N GLY A 324 19.78 -4.13 -15.10
CA GLY A 324 19.53 -3.76 -16.48
C GLY A 324 18.06 -3.84 -16.88
N ALA A 325 17.15 -3.57 -15.93
CA ALA A 325 15.72 -3.53 -16.23
C ALA A 325 15.40 -2.47 -17.29
N LYS A 326 14.30 -2.67 -18.01
CA LYS A 326 13.81 -1.72 -19.02
C LYS A 326 12.41 -1.25 -18.67
N LEU A 327 12.12 0.02 -18.97
CA LEU A 327 10.79 0.59 -18.84
C LEU A 327 10.08 0.60 -20.18
N THR A 328 8.83 0.16 -20.19
CA THR A 328 7.91 0.42 -21.31
C THR A 328 7.04 1.62 -20.96
N ILE A 329 7.10 2.66 -21.79
CA ILE A 329 6.33 3.90 -21.62
C ILE A 329 5.33 4.00 -22.77
N VAL A 330 4.10 4.41 -22.46
CA VAL A 330 3.02 4.58 -23.43
C VAL A 330 2.49 6.02 -23.41
N ASP A 331 2.17 6.56 -24.59
CA ASP A 331 1.52 7.86 -24.75
C ASP A 331 0.05 7.74 -25.18
N GLY A 332 -0.64 8.88 -25.27
CA GLY A 332 -2.07 8.92 -25.64
C GLY A 332 -2.42 8.48 -27.06
N SER A 333 -1.43 8.27 -27.94
CA SER A 333 -1.62 7.66 -29.26
C SER A 333 -1.56 6.13 -29.23
N GLY A 334 -1.20 5.55 -28.07
CA GLY A 334 -0.91 4.12 -27.92
C GLY A 334 0.51 3.73 -28.36
N LYS A 335 1.33 4.70 -28.79
CA LYS A 335 2.72 4.45 -29.13
C LYS A 335 3.50 4.10 -27.87
N THR A 336 4.26 3.01 -27.95
CA THR A 336 5.14 2.55 -26.87
C THR A 336 6.60 2.78 -27.21
N ILE A 337 7.38 3.10 -26.19
CA ILE A 337 8.84 3.13 -26.26
C ILE A 337 9.40 2.27 -25.13
N VAL A 338 10.54 1.64 -25.38
CA VAL A 338 11.26 0.83 -24.39
C VAL A 338 12.63 1.44 -24.16
N VAL A 339 12.95 1.74 -22.90
CA VAL A 339 14.15 2.51 -22.53
C VAL A 339 14.83 1.93 -21.28
N SER A 340 16.12 2.22 -21.11
CA SER A 340 16.84 1.97 -19.86
C SER A 340 16.33 2.89 -18.74
N LEU A 341 16.65 2.60 -17.46
CA LEU A 341 16.27 3.50 -16.36
C LEU A 341 17.01 4.84 -16.45
N VAL A 342 18.27 4.84 -16.90
CA VAL A 342 19.06 6.07 -17.08
C VAL A 342 18.51 6.94 -18.21
N ASP A 343 18.13 6.35 -19.35
CA ASP A 343 17.54 7.12 -20.46
C ASP A 343 16.13 7.60 -20.13
N TYR A 344 15.38 6.86 -19.31
CA TYR A 344 14.10 7.30 -18.79
C TYR A 344 14.18 8.66 -18.07
N LEU A 345 15.25 8.93 -17.31
CA LEU A 345 15.43 10.23 -16.63
C LEU A 345 15.46 11.43 -17.58
N LYS A 346 15.73 11.21 -18.87
CA LYS A 346 15.81 12.26 -19.90
C LYS A 346 14.49 12.45 -20.67
N ILE A 347 13.51 11.57 -20.45
CA ILE A 347 12.25 11.57 -21.21
C ILE A 347 11.28 12.58 -20.59
N ASP A 348 10.67 13.42 -21.43
CA ASP A 348 9.52 14.20 -21.01
C ASP A 348 8.31 13.28 -20.78
N MET A 349 7.93 13.11 -19.52
CA MET A 349 6.82 12.26 -19.09
C MET A 349 5.46 12.97 -19.14
N ASN A 350 5.39 14.21 -19.65
CA ASN A 350 4.11 14.88 -19.85
C ASN A 350 3.18 14.06 -20.75
N LYS A 351 1.98 13.81 -20.22
CA LYS A 351 0.91 12.96 -20.76
C LYS A 351 1.37 11.54 -21.18
N LYS A 352 2.34 10.97 -20.48
CA LYS A 352 2.83 9.59 -20.68
C LYS A 352 2.71 8.75 -19.40
N ILE A 353 2.74 7.44 -19.56
CA ILE A 353 2.54 6.48 -18.46
C ILE A 353 3.63 5.42 -18.52
N ILE A 354 4.22 5.08 -17.36
CA ILE A 354 5.05 3.88 -17.20
C ILE A 354 4.10 2.69 -17.17
N LEU A 355 4.05 1.93 -18.27
CA LEU A 355 3.16 0.78 -18.41
C LEU A 355 3.67 -0.40 -17.59
N LYS A 356 4.96 -0.72 -17.75
CA LYS A 356 5.60 -1.86 -17.09
C LYS A 356 7.11 -1.71 -17.00
N VAL A 357 7.70 -2.48 -16.09
CA VAL A 357 9.13 -2.73 -15.93
C VAL A 357 9.41 -4.17 -16.36
N THR A 358 10.45 -4.37 -17.17
CA THR A 358 10.86 -5.68 -17.66
C THR A 358 12.25 -6.01 -17.11
N LEU A 359 12.35 -7.13 -16.39
CA LEU A 359 13.58 -7.66 -15.80
C LEU A 359 14.13 -8.79 -16.68
N PRO A 360 15.44 -8.81 -16.98
CA PRO A 360 16.05 -9.84 -17.83
C PRO A 360 16.21 -11.18 -17.08
N ALA A 361 16.28 -12.27 -17.83
CA ALA A 361 16.76 -13.55 -17.32
C ALA A 361 18.29 -13.56 -17.29
N PHE A 362 18.88 -14.09 -16.22
CA PHE A 362 20.34 -14.26 -16.09
C PHE A 362 20.72 -15.71 -15.88
N ASP A 363 21.83 -16.15 -16.47
CA ASP A 363 22.39 -17.46 -16.16
C ASP A 363 23.04 -17.42 -14.76
N PRO A 364 22.51 -18.14 -13.76
CA PRO A 364 23.01 -18.09 -12.39
C PRO A 364 24.43 -18.66 -12.24
N SER A 365 24.91 -19.44 -13.22
CA SER A 365 26.30 -19.91 -13.25
C SER A 365 27.30 -18.83 -13.67
N ARG A 366 26.82 -17.75 -14.29
CA ARG A 366 27.65 -16.70 -14.88
C ARG A 366 27.48 -15.35 -14.20
N ILE A 367 26.27 -15.04 -13.73
CA ILE A 367 25.91 -13.73 -13.18
C ILE A 367 25.36 -13.93 -11.77
N PHE A 368 25.97 -13.25 -10.80
CA PHE A 368 25.45 -13.15 -9.44
C PHE A 368 25.21 -11.69 -9.08
N MET A 369 24.18 -11.44 -8.27
CA MET A 369 23.85 -10.11 -7.77
C MET A 369 24.10 -10.03 -6.26
N ARG A 370 24.63 -8.89 -5.81
CA ARG A 370 24.62 -8.50 -4.40
C ARG A 370 24.13 -7.07 -4.30
N SER A 371 23.41 -6.76 -3.23
CA SER A 371 22.95 -5.42 -2.93
C SER A 371 23.33 -5.08 -1.49
N PHE A 372 23.58 -3.80 -1.24
CA PHE A 372 23.97 -3.28 0.06
C PHE A 372 23.15 -2.04 0.35
N LYS A 373 22.67 -1.91 1.59
CA LYS A 373 22.05 -0.70 2.11
C LYS A 373 22.56 -0.49 3.52
N VAL A 374 23.05 0.71 3.81
CA VAL A 374 23.35 1.13 5.17
C VAL A 374 22.07 1.74 5.73
N VAL A 375 21.49 1.08 6.73
CA VAL A 375 20.22 1.46 7.35
C VAL A 375 20.48 2.19 8.66
#